data_AF-A0A7H9AP48-F1
#
_entry.id   AF-A0A7H9AP48-F1
#
_cell.length_a   1.000
_cell.length_b   1.000
_cell.length_c   1.000
_cell.angle_alpha   90.00
_cell.angle_beta   90.00
_cell.angle_gamma   90.00
#
_symmetry.space_group_name_H-M   'P 1'
#
loop_
_entity.id
_entity.type
_entity.pdbx_description
1 polymer ?
#
loop_
_entity_poly.entity_id
_entity_poly.type
_entity_poly.pdbx_seq_one_letter_code
_entity_poly.pdbx_strand_id
1 'polypeptide(L)'
;MIALKIMYTANIIVAGWISITSLFYPKKALITVFENSIAYSEAIRLIGSLWGAIFILSVFGLFYPKKMALVLLFQLIYKGSWVFFVMLPSIMNKQVYPKGMGIFFVVWCILLPFIIPWKYIFSTT
;
A
#
# COMPACT_ATOMS: atom_id res chain seq x y z
N MET A 1 -11.19 16.46 6.23
CA MET A 1 -11.98 15.26 6.61
C MET A 1 -12.40 14.43 5.41
N ILE A 2 -12.97 15.04 4.35
CA ILE A 2 -13.31 14.33 3.10
C ILE A 2 -12.10 13.61 2.48
N ALA A 3 -10.96 14.30 2.34
CA ALA A 3 -9.77 13.75 1.71
C ALA A 3 -9.23 12.50 2.43
N LEU A 4 -9.23 12.51 3.77
CA LEU A 4 -8.84 11.34 4.56
C LEU A 4 -9.76 10.16 4.30
N LYS A 5 -11.08 10.38 4.30
CA LYS A 5 -12.05 9.32 4.01
C LYS A 5 -11.87 8.75 2.60
N ILE A 6 -11.63 9.61 1.60
CA ILE A 6 -11.32 9.18 0.24
C ILE A 6 -10.08 8.28 0.22
N MET A 7 -9.00 8.67 0.91
CA MET A 7 -7.79 7.85 0.96
C MET A 7 -7.99 6.53 1.67
N TYR A 8 -8.73 6.50 2.78
CA TYR A 8 -9.05 5.24 3.45
C TYR A 8 -9.91 4.35 2.56
N THR A 9 -10.92 4.88 1.87
CA THR A 9 -11.72 4.11 0.90
C THR A 9 -10.85 3.54 -0.22
N ALA A 10 -9.96 4.35 -0.80
CA ALA A 10 -9.04 3.88 -1.83
C ALA A 10 -8.11 2.76 -1.31
N ASN A 11 -7.60 2.90 -0.08
CA ASN A 11 -6.81 1.85 0.55
C ASN A 11 -7.63 0.59 0.82
N ILE A 12 -8.88 0.69 1.25
CA ILE A 12 -9.77 -0.46 1.47
C ILE A 12 -9.93 -1.25 0.18
N ILE A 13 -10.20 -0.58 -0.94
CA ILE A 13 -10.40 -1.23 -2.24
C ILE A 13 -9.11 -1.96 -2.66
N VAL A 14 -7.98 -1.26 -2.65
CA VAL A 14 -6.73 -1.80 -3.19
C VAL A 14 -6.09 -2.81 -2.25
N ALA A 15 -5.98 -2.50 -0.96
CA ALA A 15 -5.43 -3.43 0.02
C ALA A 15 -6.34 -4.64 0.21
N GLY A 16 -7.66 -4.46 0.15
CA GLY A 16 -8.62 -5.55 0.19
C GLY A 16 -8.46 -6.48 -1.01
N TRP A 17 -8.35 -5.92 -2.22
CA TRP A 17 -8.06 -6.70 -3.43
C TRP A 17 -6.76 -7.49 -3.27
N ILE A 18 -5.63 -6.82 -3.00
CA ILE A 18 -4.31 -7.47 -2.88
C ILE A 18 -4.31 -8.53 -1.79
N SER A 19 -4.90 -8.24 -0.62
CA SER A 19 -4.97 -9.19 0.50
C SER A 19 -5.78 -10.42 0.15
N ILE A 20 -7.03 -10.25 -0.31
CA ILE A 20 -7.93 -11.37 -0.60
C ILE A 20 -7.37 -12.22 -1.75
N THR A 21 -6.90 -11.59 -2.83
CA THR A 21 -6.32 -12.37 -3.94
C THR A 21 -5.07 -13.10 -3.50
N SER A 22 -4.18 -12.48 -2.71
CA SER A 22 -2.93 -13.12 -2.31
C SER A 22 -3.14 -14.24 -1.28
N LEU A 23 -4.10 -14.07 -0.36
CA LEU A 23 -4.41 -15.06 0.68
C LEU A 23 -5.18 -16.25 0.16
N PHE A 24 -6.18 -16.06 -0.71
CA PHE A 24 -7.07 -17.14 -1.14
C PHE A 24 -6.73 -17.67 -2.55
N TYR A 25 -6.13 -16.84 -3.40
CA TYR A 25 -5.84 -17.17 -4.80
C TYR A 25 -4.41 -16.76 -5.22
N PRO A 26 -3.34 -17.23 -4.54
CA PRO A 26 -1.99 -16.71 -4.73
C PRO A 26 -1.46 -16.83 -6.16
N LYS A 27 -1.85 -17.87 -6.91
CA LYS A 27 -1.52 -17.99 -8.34
C LYS A 27 -2.18 -16.91 -9.20
N LYS A 28 -3.40 -16.48 -8.87
CA LYS A 28 -4.04 -15.34 -9.55
C LYS A 28 -3.35 -14.04 -9.16
N ALA A 29 -3.04 -13.84 -7.88
CA ALA A 29 -2.32 -12.66 -7.41
C ALA A 29 -0.94 -12.52 -8.08
N LEU A 30 -0.23 -13.63 -8.28
CA LEU A 30 1.04 -13.63 -9.03
C LEU A 30 0.91 -12.98 -10.41
N ILE A 31 -0.18 -13.28 -11.12
CA ILE A 31 -0.43 -12.77 -12.47
C ILE A 31 -0.97 -11.33 -12.41
N THR A 32 -1.94 -11.05 -11.53
CA THR A 32 -2.71 -9.80 -11.57
C THR A 32 -2.13 -8.66 -10.73
N VAL A 33 -1.46 -8.98 -9.62
CA VAL A 33 -0.87 -8.00 -8.69
C VAL A 33 0.63 -7.90 -8.91
N PHE A 34 1.30 -9.05 -9.02
CA PHE A 34 2.75 -9.12 -9.16
C PHE A 34 3.20 -9.20 -10.62
N GLU A 35 2.29 -9.25 -11.60
CA GLU A 35 2.60 -9.22 -13.04
C GLU A 35 3.63 -10.28 -13.49
N ASN A 36 3.66 -11.45 -12.82
CA ASN A 36 4.69 -12.48 -13.00
C ASN A 36 6.14 -11.98 -12.85
N SER A 37 6.35 -10.87 -12.15
CA SER A 37 7.68 -10.28 -11.91
C SER A 37 8.49 -10.99 -10.82
N ILE A 38 7.85 -11.89 -10.06
CA ILE A 38 8.47 -12.70 -9.01
C ILE A 38 8.19 -14.18 -9.28
N ALA A 39 9.02 -15.08 -8.73
CA ALA A 39 8.70 -16.50 -8.75
C ALA A 39 7.54 -16.81 -7.79
N TYR A 40 6.72 -17.81 -8.15
CA TYR A 40 5.69 -18.31 -7.23
C TYR A 40 6.34 -18.82 -5.94
N SER A 41 5.83 -18.37 -4.80
CA SER A 41 6.14 -18.91 -3.49
C SER A 41 5.01 -18.62 -2.50
N GLU A 42 4.94 -19.39 -1.41
CA GLU A 42 3.96 -19.12 -0.34
C GLU A 42 4.20 -17.78 0.38
N ALA A 43 5.34 -17.12 0.14
CA ALA A 43 5.57 -15.74 0.58
C ALA A 43 4.49 -14.77 0.03
N ILE A 44 3.81 -15.11 -1.07
CA ILE A 44 2.66 -14.34 -1.57
C ILE A 44 1.54 -14.28 -0.52
N ARG A 45 1.24 -15.38 0.19
CA ARG A 45 0.23 -15.36 1.25
C ARG A 45 0.68 -14.55 2.47
N LEU A 46 1.97 -14.57 2.79
CA LEU A 46 2.55 -13.72 3.83
C LEU A 46 2.42 -12.23 3.47
N ILE A 47 2.68 -11.87 2.21
CA ILE A 47 2.42 -10.50 1.72
C ILE A 47 0.91 -10.21 1.84
N GLY A 48 0.05 -11.15 1.45
CA GLY A 48 -1.39 -11.04 1.58
C GLY A 48 -1.90 -10.76 3.01
N SER A 49 -1.29 -11.37 4.03
CA SER A 49 -1.66 -11.13 5.43
C SER A 49 -1.23 -9.73 5.90
N LEU A 50 -0.06 -9.25 5.48
CA LEU A 50 0.40 -7.87 5.75
C LEU A 50 -0.53 -6.83 5.11
N TRP A 51 -0.92 -7.04 3.85
CA TRP A 51 -1.91 -6.21 3.18
C TRP A 51 -3.29 -6.29 3.84
N GLY A 52 -3.64 -7.44 4.42
CA GLY A 52 -4.86 -7.64 5.21
C GLY A 52 -4.89 -6.76 6.46
N ALA A 53 -3.76 -6.62 7.16
CA ALA A 53 -3.65 -5.69 8.27
C ALA A 53 -3.89 -4.23 7.82
N ILE A 54 -3.29 -3.82 6.69
CA ILE A 54 -3.50 -2.47 6.12
C ILE A 54 -4.97 -2.26 5.73
N PHE A 55 -5.62 -3.27 5.15
CA PHE A 55 -7.03 -3.26 4.80
C PHE A 55 -7.91 -3.02 6.04
N ILE A 56 -7.74 -3.81 7.09
CA ILE A 56 -8.50 -3.69 8.34
C ILE A 56 -8.28 -2.32 9.00
N LEU A 57 -7.03 -1.88 9.11
CA LEU A 57 -6.71 -0.56 9.67
C LEU A 57 -7.31 0.58 8.83
N SER A 58 -7.43 0.40 7.51
CA SER A 58 -8.07 1.38 6.63
C SER A 58 -9.59 1.41 6.81
N VAL A 59 -10.22 0.27 7.10
CA VAL A 59 -11.64 0.22 7.50
C VAL A 59 -11.86 1.03 8.78
N PHE A 60 -11.03 0.83 9.81
CA PHE A 60 -11.10 1.66 11.02
C PHE A 60 -10.81 3.14 10.74
N GLY A 61 -9.90 3.43 9.81
CA GLY A 61 -9.61 4.79 9.36
C GLY A 61 -10.81 5.50 8.73
N LEU A 62 -11.75 4.76 8.12
CA LEU A 62 -12.96 5.37 7.58
C LEU A 62 -13.87 5.97 8.68
N PHE A 63 -13.94 5.28 9.83
CA PHE A 63 -14.73 5.70 11.00
C PHE A 63 -13.98 6.71 11.87
N TYR A 64 -12.66 6.56 12.00
CA TYR A 64 -11.81 7.39 12.87
C TYR A 64 -10.64 8.05 12.10
N PRO A 65 -10.91 8.88 11.07
CA PRO A 65 -9.90 9.26 10.08
C PRO A 65 -8.73 10.09 10.62
N LYS A 66 -8.95 10.93 11.63
CA LYS A 66 -7.84 11.66 12.27
C LYS A 66 -7.03 10.76 13.20
N LYS A 67 -7.70 9.98 14.07
CA LYS A 67 -7.04 9.09 15.04
C LYS A 67 -6.18 8.03 14.36
N MET A 68 -6.60 7.57 13.18
CA MET A 68 -5.88 6.58 12.38
C MET A 68 -4.87 7.21 11.40
N ALA A 69 -4.62 8.52 11.45
CA ALA A 69 -3.75 9.20 10.48
C ALA A 69 -2.31 8.65 10.47
N LEU A 70 -1.83 8.13 11.60
CA LEU A 70 -0.52 7.48 11.70
C LEU A 70 -0.38 6.28 10.75
N VAL A 71 -1.48 5.58 10.46
CA VAL A 71 -1.49 4.47 9.48
C VAL A 71 -1.15 4.98 8.08
N LEU A 72 -1.61 6.18 7.71
CA LEU A 72 -1.28 6.78 6.41
C LEU A 72 0.20 7.16 6.32
N LEU A 73 0.80 7.60 7.43
CA LEU A 73 2.24 7.84 7.50
C LEU A 73 3.04 6.54 7.33
N PHE A 74 2.67 5.46 8.02
CA PHE A 74 3.32 4.17 7.81
C PHE A 74 3.16 3.65 6.39
N GLN A 75 2.01 3.88 5.76
CA GLN A 75 1.82 3.55 4.35
C GLN A 75 2.70 4.38 3.41
N LEU A 76 2.92 5.67 3.71
CA LEU A 76 3.83 6.52 2.96
C LEU A 76 5.27 6.00 3.06
N ILE A 77 5.72 5.65 4.27
CA ILE A 77 7.05 5.08 4.50
C ILE A 77 7.19 3.75 3.76
N TYR A 78 6.25 2.83 3.96
CA TYR A 78 6.23 1.52 3.30
C TYR A 78 6.33 1.63 1.77
N LYS A 79 5.42 2.39 1.15
CA LYS A 79 5.39 2.52 -0.32
C LYS A 79 6.62 3.26 -0.82
N GLY A 80 7.07 4.26 -0.09
CA GLY A 80 8.31 4.99 -0.38
C GLY A 80 9.51 4.06 -0.37
N SER A 81 9.69 3.25 0.68
CA SER A 81 10.75 2.27 0.77
C SER A 81 10.70 1.28 -0.41
N TRP A 82 9.52 0.79 -0.79
CA TRP A 82 9.41 -0.10 -1.95
C TRP A 82 9.81 0.60 -3.26
N VAL A 83 9.42 1.86 -3.47
CA VAL A 83 9.83 2.63 -4.65
C VAL A 83 11.35 2.83 -4.67
N PHE A 84 11.95 3.19 -3.55
CA PHE A 84 13.40 3.48 -3.47
C PHE A 84 14.28 2.23 -3.53
N PHE A 85 13.86 1.12 -2.91
CA PHE A 85 14.70 -0.09 -2.77
C PHE A 85 14.34 -1.21 -3.73
N VAL A 86 13.17 -1.16 -4.40
CA VAL A 86 12.76 -2.15 -5.40
C VAL A 86 12.65 -1.51 -6.76
N MET A 87 11.70 -0.59 -6.96
CA MET A 87 11.41 -0.03 -8.29
C MET A 87 12.60 0.69 -8.91
N LEU A 88 13.22 1.62 -8.17
CA LEU A 88 14.30 2.44 -8.70
C LEU A 88 15.53 1.58 -9.09
N PRO A 89 16.05 0.68 -8.24
CA PRO A 89 17.11 -0.25 -8.64
C PRO A 89 16.70 -1.13 -9.82
N SER A 90 15.47 -1.63 -9.88
CA SER A 90 15.02 -2.45 -11.01
C SER A 90 15.01 -1.67 -12.32
N ILE A 91 14.60 -0.40 -12.32
CA ILE A 91 14.67 0.47 -13.51
C ILE A 91 16.12 0.68 -13.95
N MET A 92 17.01 1.04 -13.01
CA MET A 92 18.43 1.30 -13.31
C MET A 92 19.14 0.07 -13.89
N ASN A 93 18.79 -1.12 -13.39
CA ASN A 93 19.40 -2.38 -13.81
C ASN A 93 18.61 -3.12 -14.89
N LYS A 94 17.54 -2.52 -15.45
CA LYS A 94 16.63 -3.14 -16.45
C LYS A 94 16.07 -4.50 -16.00
N GLN A 95 15.83 -4.65 -14.70
CA GLN A 95 15.21 -5.85 -14.11
C GLN A 95 13.69 -5.77 -14.15
N VAL A 96 13.04 -6.93 -14.11
CA VAL A 96 11.58 -7.03 -14.05
C VAL A 96 11.10 -6.69 -12.63
N TYR A 97 10.01 -5.94 -12.54
CA TYR A 97 9.31 -5.58 -11.31
C TYR A 97 7.83 -5.36 -11.64
N PRO A 98 6.90 -5.39 -10.67
CA PRO A 98 5.48 -5.19 -10.94
C PRO A 98 5.22 -3.71 -11.20
N LYS A 99 5.05 -3.34 -12.46
CA LYS A 99 4.94 -1.95 -12.94
C LYS A 99 3.67 -1.30 -12.44
N GLY A 100 2.53 -1.99 -12.51
CA GLY A 100 1.25 -1.47 -12.02
C GLY A 100 1.31 -1.11 -10.54
N MET A 101 1.88 -2.00 -9.71
CA MET A 101 2.12 -1.77 -8.29
C MET A 101 3.07 -0.58 -8.05
N GLY A 102 4.14 -0.48 -8.84
CA GLY A 102 5.10 0.62 -8.72
C GLY A 102 4.53 1.98 -9.08
N ILE A 103 3.80 2.09 -10.20
CA ILE A 103 3.11 3.33 -10.59
C ILE A 103 2.12 3.76 -9.50
N PHE A 104 1.34 2.80 -8.98
CA PHE A 104 0.41 3.06 -7.90
C PHE A 104 1.11 3.58 -6.63
N PHE A 105 2.26 3.02 -6.26
CA PHE A 105 3.02 3.47 -5.10
C PHE A 105 3.57 4.88 -5.27
N VAL A 106 4.09 5.21 -6.44
CA VAL A 106 4.56 6.56 -6.76
C VAL A 106 3.42 7.58 -6.60
N VAL A 107 2.24 7.29 -7.15
CA VAL A 107 1.06 8.15 -7.00
C VAL A 107 0.70 8.33 -5.52
N TRP A 108 0.70 7.26 -4.72
CA TRP A 108 0.44 7.35 -3.28
C TRP A 108 1.48 8.17 -2.54
N CYS A 109 2.76 8.00 -2.86
CA CYS A 109 3.86 8.76 -2.26
C CYS A 109 3.78 10.25 -2.56
N ILE A 110 3.24 10.63 -3.73
CA ILE A 110 3.00 12.03 -4.09
C ILE A 110 1.76 12.58 -3.39
N LEU A 111 0.66 11.83 -3.33
CA LEU A 111 -0.61 12.34 -2.79
C LEU A 111 -0.63 12.39 -1.26
N LEU A 112 -0.10 11.38 -0.58
CA LEU A 112 -0.20 11.25 0.88
C LEU A 112 0.39 12.45 1.65
N PRO A 113 1.54 13.05 1.27
CA PRO A 113 2.06 14.23 1.94
C PRO A 113 1.10 15.42 1.99
N PHE A 114 0.17 15.55 1.04
CA PHE A 114 -0.82 16.63 1.04
C PHE A 114 -2.09 16.29 1.82
N ILE A 115 -2.30 15.00 2.15
CA ILE A 115 -3.52 14.52 2.79
C ILE A 115 -3.29 14.23 4.28
N ILE A 116 -2.08 13.81 4.66
CA ILE A 116 -1.72 13.52 6.05
C ILE A 116 -1.83 14.81 6.89
N PRO A 117 -2.57 14.78 8.01
CA PRO A 117 -2.72 15.93 8.89
C PRO A 117 -1.48 16.06 9.79
N TRP A 118 -0.36 16.51 9.23
CA TRP A 118 0.96 16.55 9.90
C TRP A 118 0.92 17.21 11.28
N LYS A 119 0.24 18.36 11.39
CA LYS A 119 0.08 19.05 12.68
C LYS A 119 -0.63 18.18 13.71
N TYR A 120 -1.62 17.38 13.32
CA TYR A 120 -2.31 16.49 14.25
C TYR A 120 -1.42 15.33 14.73
N ILE A 121 -0.53 14.82 13.87
CA ILE A 121 0.38 13.72 14.23
C ILE A 121 1.52 14.20 15.13
N PHE A 122 2.08 15.38 14.85
CA PHE A 122 3.28 15.88 15.52
C PHE A 122 3.04 17.00 16.53
N SER A 123 1.80 17.44 16.74
CA SER A 123 1.48 18.33 17.85
C SER A 123 1.62 17.55 19.14
N THR A 124 2.75 17.71 19.81
CA THR A 124 2.83 17.54 21.26
C THR A 124 1.91 18.59 21.87
N THR A 125 0.95 18.16 22.67
CA THR A 125 0.04 18.99 23.46
C THR A 125 0.76 20.16 24.13
#